data_AF-A0A7I8D6P2-F1
#
_entry.id   AF-A0A7I8D6P2-F1
#
_cell.length_a   1.000
_cell.length_b   1.000
_cell.length_c   1.000
_cell.angle_alpha   90.00
_cell.angle_beta   90.00
_cell.angle_gamma   90.00
#
_symmetry.space_group_name_H-M   'P 1'
#
loop_
_entity.id
_entity.type
_entity.pdbx_description
1 polymer ?
#
loop_
_entity_poly.entity_id
_entity_poly.type
_entity_poly.pdbx_seq_one_letter_code
_entity_poly.pdbx_strand_id
1 'polypeptide(L)'
;MSRQDIRKRVCKCAGQLFAEKGYVSPVDLLVKMNTILVSLREFAKSMELKPSVTVYMSWGKVPKQRLRFSKYGSPHVEEMYATHYARPNKARKTGNG
;
A
#
# COMPACT_ATOMS: atom_id res chain seq x y z
N MET A 1 18.14 -7.18 3.15
CA MET A 1 17.92 -8.15 2.04
C MET A 1 19.14 -8.14 1.14
N SER A 2 19.66 -9.31 0.77
CA SER A 2 20.78 -9.36 -0.18
C SER A 2 20.28 -9.11 -1.62
N ARG A 3 21.18 -8.68 -2.52
CA ARG A 3 20.86 -8.60 -3.96
C ARG A 3 20.34 -9.93 -4.52
N GLN A 4 20.82 -11.05 -3.98
CA GLN A 4 20.38 -12.38 -4.38
C GLN A 4 18.92 -12.66 -3.95
N ASP A 5 18.51 -12.23 -2.76
CA ASP A 5 17.13 -12.38 -2.27
C ASP A 5 16.15 -11.56 -3.11
N ILE A 6 16.55 -10.34 -3.50
CA ILE A 6 15.77 -9.49 -4.41
C ILE A 6 15.57 -10.22 -5.73
N ARG A 7 16.65 -10.73 -6.34
CA ARG A 7 16.58 -11.44 -7.63
C ARG A 7 15.67 -12.67 -7.56
N LYS A 8 15.77 -13.47 -6.49
CA LYS A 8 14.88 -14.63 -6.26
C LYS A 8 13.40 -14.21 -6.16
N ARG A 9 13.08 -13.15 -5.42
CA ARG A 9 11.70 -12.63 -5.30
C ARG A 9 11.18 -12.12 -6.64
N VAL A 10 12.01 -11.38 -7.39
CA VAL A 10 11.67 -10.88 -8.73
C VAL A 10 11.30 -12.02 -9.65
N CYS A 11 12.17 -13.04 -9.79
CA CYS A 11 11.91 -14.17 -10.67
C CYS A 11 10.63 -14.95 -10.27
N LYS A 12 10.42 -15.17 -8.96
CA LYS A 12 9.21 -15.84 -8.46
C LYS A 12 7.94 -15.07 -8.81
N CYS A 13 7.89 -13.77 -8.51
CA CYS A 13 6.71 -12.95 -8.76
C CYS A 13 6.46 -12.74 -10.26
N ALA A 14 7.51 -12.57 -11.07
CA ALA A 14 7.39 -12.48 -12.51
C ALA A 14 6.82 -13.77 -13.12
N GLY A 15 7.28 -14.95 -12.67
CA GLY A 15 6.72 -16.24 -13.13
C GLY A 15 5.24 -16.39 -12.79
N GLN A 16 4.82 -15.99 -11.58
CA GLN A 16 3.40 -15.99 -11.20
C GLN A 16 2.57 -15.04 -12.07
N LEU A 17 3.06 -13.83 -12.32
CA LEU A 17 2.36 -12.85 -13.16
C LEU A 17 2.24 -13.33 -14.61
N PHE A 18 3.30 -13.93 -15.16
CA PHE A 18 3.28 -14.50 -16.50
C PHE A 18 2.25 -15.63 -16.61
N ALA A 19 2.20 -16.53 -15.61
CA ALA A 19 1.20 -17.61 -15.58
C ALA A 19 -0.24 -17.09 -15.46
N GLU A 20 -0.45 -15.98 -14.74
CA GLU A 20 -1.77 -15.39 -14.52
C GLU A 20 -2.26 -14.54 -15.72
N LYS A 21 -1.35 -13.80 -16.38
CA LYS A 21 -1.70 -12.75 -17.35
C LYS A 21 -1.17 -12.97 -18.77
N GLY A 22 -0.20 -13.86 -18.96
CA GLY A 22 0.52 -14.06 -20.23
C GLY A 22 1.55 -12.96 -20.55
N TYR A 23 1.73 -11.96 -19.67
CA TYR A 23 2.74 -10.92 -19.80
C TYR A 23 3.22 -10.45 -18.42
N VAL A 24 4.34 -9.72 -18.39
CA VAL A 24 4.89 -9.10 -17.17
C VAL A 24 5.19 -7.64 -17.45
N SER A 25 4.64 -6.73 -16.66
CA SER A 25 4.99 -5.30 -16.67
C SER A 25 5.79 -4.93 -15.40
N PRO A 26 6.68 -3.92 -15.46
CA PRO A 26 7.40 -3.46 -14.27
C PRO A 26 6.47 -3.04 -13.12
N VAL A 27 5.36 -2.37 -13.44
CA VAL A 27 4.39 -1.90 -12.44
C VAL A 27 3.72 -3.08 -11.74
N ASP A 28 3.23 -4.07 -12.50
CA ASP A 28 2.60 -5.27 -11.94
C ASP A 28 3.56 -6.03 -11.02
N LEU A 29 4.82 -6.14 -11.41
CA LEU A 29 5.84 -6.82 -10.64
C LEU A 29 6.09 -6.12 -9.29
N LEU A 30 6.28 -4.80 -9.31
CA LEU A 30 6.51 -4.03 -8.09
C LEU A 30 5.29 -4.05 -7.15
N VAL A 31 4.08 -4.04 -7.71
CA VAL A 31 2.82 -4.20 -6.96
C VAL A 31 2.74 -5.59 -6.34
N LYS A 32 2.98 -6.66 -7.11
CA LYS A 32 2.95 -8.06 -6.61
C LYS A 32 3.98 -8.29 -5.51
N MET A 33 5.11 -7.57 -5.55
CA MET A 33 6.16 -7.62 -4.53
C MET A 33 5.89 -6.74 -3.30
N ASN A 34 4.82 -5.92 -3.31
CA ASN A 34 4.53 -4.85 -2.34
C ASN A 34 5.67 -3.83 -2.16
N THR A 35 6.59 -3.73 -3.13
CA THR A 35 7.79 -2.90 -3.00
C THR A 35 7.43 -1.42 -2.90
N ILE A 36 6.45 -0.96 -3.69
CA ILE A 36 5.99 0.44 -3.67
C ILE A 36 5.47 0.85 -2.28
N LEU A 37 4.67 -0.02 -1.65
CA LEU A 37 4.06 0.27 -0.34
C LEU A 37 5.10 0.28 0.78
N VAL A 38 6.07 -0.64 0.73
CA VAL A 38 7.19 -0.67 1.68
C VAL A 38 8.03 0.58 1.55
N SER A 39 8.42 0.97 0.33
CA SER A 39 9.21 2.17 0.09
C SER A 39 8.48 3.45 0.49
N LEU A 40 7.17 3.54 0.23
CA LEU A 40 6.34 4.65 0.70
C LEU A 40 6.34 4.77 2.23
N ARG A 41 6.19 3.64 2.93
CA ARG A 41 6.24 3.59 4.40
C ARG A 41 7.60 4.00 4.94
N GLU A 42 8.69 3.54 4.33
CA GLU A 42 10.06 3.90 4.73
C GLU A 42 10.32 5.40 4.54
N PHE A 43 9.93 5.95 3.40
CA PHE A 43 9.99 7.39 3.14
C PHE A 43 9.17 8.19 4.15
N ALA A 44 7.94 7.76 4.45
CA ALA A 44 7.10 8.44 5.43
C ALA A 44 7.73 8.44 6.82
N LYS A 45 8.37 7.33 7.23
CA LYS A 45 9.12 7.24 8.48
C LYS A 45 10.32 8.19 8.50
N SER A 46 11.10 8.27 7.42
CA SER A 46 12.26 9.17 7.35
C SER A 46 11.86 10.65 7.39
N MET A 47 10.61 10.95 7.01
CA MET A 47 10.03 12.29 7.04
C MET A 47 9.17 12.56 8.31
N GLU A 48 9.19 11.64 9.28
CA GLU A 48 8.39 11.70 10.52
C GLU A 48 6.88 11.95 10.30
N LEU A 49 6.34 11.45 9.18
CA LEU A 49 4.92 11.55 8.88
C LEU A 49 4.11 10.57 9.72
N LYS A 50 2.89 10.96 10.08
CA LYS A 50 1.97 10.10 10.84
C LYS A 50 1.12 9.26 9.88
N PRO A 51 0.99 7.94 10.13
CA PRO A 51 0.03 7.12 9.41
C PRO A 51 -1.40 7.54 9.77
N SER A 52 -2.28 7.54 8.79
CA SER A 52 -3.70 7.82 8.92
C SER A 52 -4.45 6.84 8.01
N VAL A 53 -5.41 6.11 8.58
CA VAL A 53 -6.16 5.08 7.85
C VAL A 53 -7.42 5.70 7.24
N THR A 54 -7.68 5.40 5.98
CA THR A 54 -8.89 5.80 5.26
C THR A 54 -9.75 4.60 4.96
N VAL A 55 -11.03 4.67 5.33
CA VAL A 55 -12.02 3.66 4.97
C VAL A 55 -12.61 4.02 3.61
N TYR A 56 -12.24 3.27 2.58
CA TYR A 56 -12.78 3.45 1.23
C TYR A 56 -14.12 2.73 1.10
N MET A 57 -15.16 3.50 0.76
CA MET A 57 -16.50 2.99 0.51
C MET A 57 -16.84 3.11 -0.97
N SER A 58 -17.63 2.16 -1.48
CA SER A 58 -18.25 2.29 -2.79
C SER A 58 -19.15 3.53 -2.81
N TRP A 59 -19.22 4.15 -3.98
CA TRP A 59 -20.08 5.29 -4.23
C TRP A 59 -21.16 4.89 -5.25
N GLY A 60 -22.30 5.58 -5.22
CA GLY A 60 -23.43 5.34 -6.14
C GLY A 60 -24.74 5.02 -5.41
N LYS A 61 -25.72 4.52 -6.18
CA LYS A 61 -27.09 4.25 -5.71
C LYS A 61 -27.25 2.93 -4.94
N VAL A 62 -26.25 2.05 -5.00
CA VAL A 62 -26.23 0.75 -4.31
C VAL A 62 -25.82 0.97 -2.85
N PRO A 63 -26.27 0.12 -1.89
CA PRO A 63 -25.78 0.17 -0.52
C PRO A 63 -24.25 0.27 -0.44
N LYS A 64 -23.76 1.16 0.42
CA LYS A 64 -22.31 1.43 0.57
C LYS A 64 -21.61 0.19 1.09
N GLN A 65 -20.67 -0.32 0.31
CA GLN A 65 -19.82 -1.46 0.65
C GLN A 65 -18.38 -1.00 0.80
N ARG A 66 -17.63 -1.61 1.72
CA ARG A 66 -16.18 -1.34 1.82
C ARG A 66 -15.46 -1.87 0.58
N LEU A 67 -14.61 -1.04 -0.01
CA LEU A 67 -13.75 -1.45 -1.11
C LEU A 67 -12.59 -2.32 -0.60
N ARG A 68 -12.12 -3.24 -1.46
CA ARG A 68 -10.97 -4.12 -1.20
C ARG A 68 -9.92 -3.91 -2.27
N PHE A 69 -8.66 -3.88 -1.85
CA PHE A 69 -7.49 -3.69 -2.71
C PHE A 69 -6.86 -5.01 -3.16
N SER A 70 -7.19 -6.12 -2.51
CA SER A 70 -6.70 -7.45 -2.87
C SER A 70 -7.84 -8.41 -3.25
N LYS A 71 -7.54 -9.34 -4.16
CA LYS A 71 -8.51 -10.35 -4.66
C LYS A 71 -9.15 -11.19 -3.55
N TYR A 72 -8.37 -11.52 -2.50
CA TYR A 72 -8.79 -12.38 -1.39
C TYR A 72 -8.96 -11.64 -0.05
N GLY A 73 -8.84 -10.31 -0.03
CA GLY A 73 -8.98 -9.53 1.21
C GLY A 73 -7.86 -9.78 2.23
N SER A 74 -6.61 -9.90 1.78
CA SER A 74 -5.46 -10.08 2.68
C SER A 74 -5.34 -8.89 3.64
N PRO A 75 -5.52 -9.07 4.98
CA PRO A 75 -5.63 -7.96 5.92
C PRO A 75 -4.45 -6.99 5.86
N HIS A 76 -3.23 -7.53 5.70
CA HIS A 76 -2.01 -6.75 5.58
C HIS A 76 -1.98 -5.86 4.33
N VAL A 77 -2.44 -6.37 3.19
CA VAL A 77 -2.50 -5.59 1.95
C VAL A 77 -3.58 -4.51 2.06
N GLU A 78 -4.75 -4.86 2.60
CA GLU A 78 -5.84 -3.90 2.82
C GLU A 78 -5.39 -2.73 3.72
N GLU A 79 -4.71 -3.03 4.83
CA GLU A 79 -4.18 -2.01 5.75
C GLU A 79 -3.17 -1.08 5.06
N MET A 80 -2.21 -1.65 4.30
CA MET A 80 -1.18 -0.84 3.64
C MET A 80 -1.77 0.12 2.61
N TYR A 81 -2.74 -0.32 1.80
CA TYR A 81 -3.40 0.55 0.82
C TYR A 81 -4.34 1.56 1.46
N ALA A 82 -4.99 1.21 2.58
CA ALA A 82 -5.85 2.12 3.32
C ALA A 82 -5.08 3.19 4.09
N THR A 83 -3.77 3.02 4.30
CA THR A 83 -2.95 3.95 5.08
C THR A 83 -2.30 5.00 4.19
N HIS A 84 -2.60 6.27 4.46
CA HIS A 84 -1.85 7.41 3.93
C HIS A 84 -0.99 8.03 5.04
N TYR A 85 0.01 8.82 4.64
CA TYR A 85 0.93 9.47 5.58
C TYR A 85 0.80 10.98 5.45
N ALA A 86 0.52 11.65 6.56
CA ALA A 86 0.30 13.09 6.60
C ALA A 86 1.20 13.76 7.64
N ARG A 87 1.44 15.06 7.47
CA ARG A 87 2.12 15.84 8.51
C ARG A 87 1.28 15.78 9.79
N PRO A 88 1.91 15.66 10.96
CA PRO A 88 1.18 15.81 12.22
C PRO A 88 0.51 17.18 12.25
N ASN A 89 -0.77 17.22 12.63
CA ASN A 89 -1.44 18.50 12.88
C ASN A 89 -0.63 19.26 13.93
N LYS A 90 -0.27 20.52 13.64
CA LYS A 90 0.21 21.43 14.68
C LYS A 90 -0.91 21.54 15.70
N ALA A 91 -0.65 21.16 16.96
CA ALA A 91 -1.61 21.38 18.03
C ALA A 91 -2.04 22.85 17.97
N ARG A 92 -3.34 23.11 17.82
CA ARG A 92 -3.87 24.45 18.04
C ARG A 92 -3.47 24.80 19.47
N LYS A 93 -2.66 25.86 19.65
CA LYS A 93 -2.47 26.43 20.99
C LYS A 93 -3.85 26.87 21.45
N THR A 94 -4.51 26.07 22.27
CA THR A 94 -5.61 26.55 23.11
C THR A 94 -4.99 27.52 24.08
N GLY A 95 -4.98 28.81 23.71
CA GLY A 95 -4.75 29.87 24.67
C GLY A 95 -5.94 29.90 25.61
N ASN A 96 -5.76 29.46 26.85
CA ASN A 96 -6.58 29.94 27.94
C ASN A 96 -5.94 31.26 28.40
N GLY A 97 -6.66 32.36 28.14
CA GLY A 97 -6.50 33.61 28.89
C GLY A 97 -7.21 33.53 30.23
#